data_AF-A0AB39Y1M8-F1
#
_entry.id   AF-A0AB39Y1M8-F1
#
_cell.length_a   1.000
_cell.length_b   1.000
_cell.length_c   1.000
_cell.angle_alpha   90.00
_cell.angle_beta   90.00
_cell.angle_gamma   90.00
#
_symmetry.space_group_name_H-M   'P 1'
#
loop_
_entity.id
_entity.type
_entity.pdbx_description
1 polymer ?
#
loop_
_entity_poly.entity_id
_entity_poly.type
_entity_poly.pdbx_seq_one_letter_code
_entity_poly.pdbx_strand_id
1 'polypeptide(L)' 'MTAQRNRDTAPELALRRALHALGFRYRVDLPIPGMPRRRADVTFTRWRTAAFV' A
#
# COMPACT_ATOMS: atom_id res chain seq x y z
N MET A 1 2.80 8.72 24.96
CA MET A 1 1.95 8.18 23.88
C MET A 1 2.80 8.09 22.62
N THR A 2 3.22 6.90 22.24
CA THR A 2 4.11 6.70 21.08
C THR A 2 3.29 6.83 19.81
N ALA A 3 3.59 7.83 18.98
CA ALA A 3 2.97 7.98 17.67
C ALA A 3 3.47 6.84 16.76
N GLN A 4 2.79 5.68 16.80
CA GLN A 4 3.00 4.63 15.80
C GLN A 4 2.76 5.28 14.44
N ARG A 5 3.81 5.41 13.63
CA ARG A 5 3.65 5.89 12.26
C ARG A 5 2.83 4.84 11.54
N ASN A 6 1.56 5.13 11.28
CA ASN A 6 0.64 4.28 10.51
C ASN A 6 1.02 4.19 9.02
N ARG A 7 2.19 4.71 8.62
CA ARG A 7 2.66 4.79 7.24
C ARG A 7 4.19 4.81 7.22
N ASP A 8 4.75 4.23 6.17
CA ASP A 8 6.19 4.11 5.90
C ASP A 8 6.92 3.26 6.94
N THR A 9 6.26 2.20 7.42
CA THR A 9 6.93 1.20 8.26
C THR A 9 8.02 0.50 7.45
N ALA A 10 9.02 -0.07 8.12
CA ALA A 10 10.08 -0.83 7.47
C ALA A 10 9.57 -1.91 6.48
N PRO A 11 8.54 -2.73 6.81
CA PRO A 11 7.99 -3.70 5.86
C PRO A 11 7.28 -3.03 4.68
N GLU A 12 6.57 -1.91 4.89
CA GLU A 12 5.90 -1.19 3.82
C GLU A 12 6.92 -0.61 2.81
N LEU A 13 8.02 -0.06 3.32
CA LEU A 13 9.11 0.45 2.49
C LEU A 13 9.82 -0.67 1.70
N ALA A 14 10.04 -1.82 2.33
CA ALA A 14 10.63 -2.99 1.67
C ALA A 14 9.74 -3.49 0.52
N LEU A 15 8.43 -3.57 0.75
CA LEU A 15 7.46 -3.95 -0.28
C LEU A 15 7.48 -2.97 -1.45
N ARG A 16 7.43 -1.66 -1.19
CA ARG A 16 7.48 -0.61 -2.23
C ARG A 16 8.74 -0.71 -3.09
N ARG A 17 9.90 -0.96 -2.45
CA ARG A 17 11.18 -1.15 -3.14
C ARG A 17 11.17 -2.39 -4.02
N ALA A 18 10.69 -3.52 -3.51
CA ALA A 18 10.60 -4.77 -4.27
C ALA A 18 9.67 -4.60 -5.49
N LEU A 19 8.51 -4.00 -5.31
CA LEU A 19 7.56 -3.76 -6.41
C LEU A 19 8.11 -2.81 -7.47
N HIS A 20 8.84 -1.78 -7.06
CA HIS A 20 9.51 -0.87 -7.98
C HIS A 20 10.62 -1.60 -8.77
N ALA A 21 11.44 -2.42 -8.11
CA ALA A 21 12.48 -3.22 -8.76
C ALA A 21 11.90 -4.23 -9.77
N LEU A 22 10.71 -4.77 -9.48
CA LEU A 22 9.98 -5.68 -10.36
C LEU A 22 9.23 -4.96 -11.50
N GLY A 23 9.26 -3.61 -11.56
CA GLY A 23 8.60 -2.84 -12.61
C GLY A 23 7.07 -2.79 -12.50
N PHE A 24 6.50 -3.14 -11.35
CA PHE A 24 5.05 -3.06 -11.16
C PHE A 24 4.59 -1.61 -11.03
N ARG A 25 3.47 -1.30 -11.69
CA ARG A 25 2.72 -0.07 -11.45
C ARG A 25 1.73 -0.28 -10.33
N TYR A 26 1.92 0.43 -9.22
CA TYR A 26 1.04 0.41 -8.07
C TYR A 26 0.71 1.83 -7.60
N ARG A 27 -0.32 1.92 -6.76
CA ARG A 27 -0.69 3.13 -6.01
C ARG A 27 -0.62 2.83 -4.53
N VAL A 28 -0.38 3.84 -3.71
CA VAL A 28 -0.33 3.72 -2.26
C VAL A 28 -1.46 4.54 -1.65
N ASP A 29 -1.92 4.13 -0.48
CA ASP A 29 -2.94 4.86 0.28
C ASP A 29 -4.25 5.10 -0.50
N LEU A 30 -4.60 4.20 -1.42
CA LEU A 30 -5.81 4.35 -2.23
C LEU A 30 -7.04 3.87 -1.43
N PRO A 31 -8.15 4.63 -1.37
CA PRO A 31 -9.39 4.15 -0.79
C PRO A 31 -9.95 2.98 -1.61
N ILE A 32 -10.49 1.99 -0.91
CA ILE A 32 -11.05 0.81 -1.56
C ILE A 32 -12.49 1.13 -1.99
N PRO A 33 -12.85 0.85 -3.26
CA PRO A 33 -14.23 1.01 -3.72
C PRO A 33 -15.20 0.21 -2.83
N GLY A 34 -16.25 0.87 -2.30
CA GLY A 34 -17.20 0.26 -1.37
C GLY A 34 -16.76 0.23 0.09
N MET A 35 -15.51 0.59 0.41
CA MET A 35 -15.00 0.69 1.79
C MET A 35 -14.16 1.96 1.96
N PRO A 36 -14.79 3.16 1.95
CA PRO A 36 -14.06 4.44 1.93
C PRO A 36 -13.22 4.70 3.19
N ARG A 37 -13.55 4.04 4.31
CA ARG A 37 -12.78 4.12 5.56
C ARG A 37 -11.53 3.24 5.55
N ARG A 38 -11.37 2.35 4.56
CA ARG A 38 -10.25 1.42 4.46
C ARG A 38 -9.36 1.84 3.31
N ARG A 39 -8.13 2.24 3.65
CA ARG A 39 -7.06 2.52 2.70
C ARG A 39 -6.15 1.30 2.64
N ALA A 40 -5.73 0.95 1.43
CA ALA A 40 -4.73 -0.10 1.25
C ALA A 40 -3.33 0.52 1.17
N ASP A 41 -2.34 -0.17 1.72
CA ASP A 41 -0.95 0.28 1.70
C ASP A 41 -0.41 0.24 0.27
N VAL A 42 -0.80 -0.79 -0.49
CA VAL A 42 -0.48 -0.94 -1.92
C VAL A 42 -1.70 -1.43 -2.70
N THR A 43 -1.99 -0.77 -3.81
CA THR A 43 -3.09 -1.12 -4.71
C THR A 43 -2.61 -1.25 -6.15
N PHE A 44 -2.94 -2.37 -6.79
CA PHE A 44 -2.70 -2.63 -8.20
C PHE A 44 -3.98 -2.39 -8.99
N THR A 45 -4.13 -1.21 -9.59
CA THR A 45 -5.36 -0.83 -10.31
C THR A 45 -5.64 -1.71 -11.52
N ARG A 46 -4.59 -2.07 -12.28
CA ARG A 46 -4.70 -2.98 -13.43
C ARG A 46 -5.13 -4.40 -13.05
N TRP A 47 -4.76 -4.85 -11.84
CA TRP A 47 -4.97 -6.22 -11.37
C TRP A 47 -6.16 -6.32 -10.41
N ARG A 48 -6.76 -5.17 -10.04
CA ARG A 48 -7.85 -5.04 -9.06
C ARG A 48 -7.52 -5.70 -7.71
N THR A 49 -6.26 -5.60 -7.30
CA THR A 49 -5.76 -6.22 -6.07
C THR A 49 -5.26 -5.16 -5.09
N ALA A 50 -5.45 -5.40 -3.80
CA ALA A 50 -4.93 -4.57 -2.72
C ALA A 50 -4.15 -5.45 -1.74
N ALA A 51 -3.01 -4.94 -1.25
CA ALA A 51 -2.20 -5.58 -0.23
C ALA A 51 -2.17 -4.69 1.02
N PHE A 52 -2.20 -5.35 2.18
CA PHE A 52 -2.11 -4.70 3.49
C PHE A 52 -0.91 -5.27 4.24
N VAL A 53 -0.12 -4.40 4.87
CA VAL A 53 1.12 -4.74 5.59
C VAL A 53 1.07 -4.28 7.03
#